data_AF-A0A1A0M7T8-F1
#
_entry.id   AF-A0A1A0M7T8-F1
#
_cell.length_a   1.000
_cell.length_b   1.000
_cell.length_c   1.000
_cell.angle_alpha   90.00
_cell.angle_beta   90.00
_cell.angle_gamma   90.00
#
_symmetry.space_group_name_H-M   'P 1'
#
loop_
_entity.id
_entity.type
_entity.pdbx_description
1 polymer ?
#
loop_
_entity_poly.entity_id
_entity_poly.type
_entity_poly.pdbx_seq_one_letter_code
_entity_poly.pdbx_strand_id
1 'polypeptide(L)'
;MRDPDNFGKQWREVRDSLGLPDVSSHSFRKTVATLIDDSGLSARVGADQLGHARPSMTQDVYMSRGQVHTEVAQVLDQAIGISGE
;
A
#
# COMPACT_ATOMS: atom_id res chain seq x y z
N MET A 1 -22.38 13.78 6.70
CA MET A 1 -21.71 12.54 7.13
C MET A 1 -22.60 11.38 6.73
N ARG A 2 -22.07 10.37 6.04
CA ARG A 2 -22.83 9.19 5.60
C ARG A 2 -22.98 8.26 6.82
N ASP A 3 -24.21 7.83 7.11
CA ASP A 3 -24.52 6.90 8.20
C ASP A 3 -23.71 5.59 8.03
N PRO A 4 -22.92 5.16 9.04
CA PRO A 4 -22.12 3.94 8.99
C PRO A 4 -22.90 2.68 8.63
N ASP A 5 -24.15 2.57 9.08
CA ASP A 5 -25.01 1.41 8.80
C ASP A 5 -25.37 1.33 7.32
N ASN A 6 -25.45 2.49 6.66
CA ASN A 6 -25.76 2.60 5.24
C ASN A 6 -24.55 2.21 4.37
N PHE A 7 -23.32 2.48 4.81
CA PHE A 7 -22.11 2.04 4.10
C PHE A 7 -21.96 0.52 4.14
N GLY A 8 -22.16 -0.12 5.29
CA GLY A 8 -22.05 -1.57 5.41
C GLY A 8 -23.06 -2.32 4.55
N LYS A 9 -24.27 -1.78 4.40
CA LYS A 9 -25.30 -2.32 3.49
C LYS A 9 -24.91 -2.14 2.02
N GLN A 10 -24.51 -0.93 1.62
CA GLN A 10 -24.08 -0.64 0.24
C GLN A 10 -22.87 -1.47 -0.17
N TRP A 11 -21.92 -1.66 0.74
CA TRP A 11 -20.75 -2.51 0.51
C TRP A 11 -21.13 -3.97 0.27
N ARG A 12 -22.09 -4.50 1.05
CA ARG A 12 -22.62 -5.87 0.82
C ARG A 12 -23.29 -5.99 -0.54
N GLU A 13 -24.17 -5.05 -0.89
CA GLU A 13 -24.85 -5.04 -2.20
C GLU A 13 -23.85 -5.02 -3.38
N VAL A 14 -22.82 -4.18 -3.30
CA VAL A 14 -21.77 -4.11 -4.33
C VAL A 14 -21.02 -5.44 -4.46
N ARG A 15 -20.52 -6.00 -3.34
CA ARG A 15 -19.83 -7.31 -3.34
C ARG A 15 -20.69 -8.42 -3.93
N ASP A 16 -21.96 -8.48 -3.54
CA ASP A 16 -22.87 -9.52 -3.98
C ASP A 16 -23.12 -9.39 -5.49
N SER A 17 -23.30 -8.17 -6.00
CA SER A 17 -23.43 -7.92 -7.44
C SER A 17 -22.18 -8.27 -8.26
N LEU A 18 -20.99 -8.18 -7.65
CA LEU A 18 -19.71 -8.53 -8.28
C LEU A 18 -19.37 -10.02 -8.13
N GLY A 19 -20.18 -10.81 -7.43
CA GLY A 19 -19.90 -12.23 -7.16
C GLY A 19 -18.71 -12.43 -6.21
N LEU A 20 -18.46 -11.48 -5.30
CA LEU A 20 -17.34 -11.47 -4.36
C LEU A 20 -17.79 -11.57 -2.89
N PRO A 21 -18.55 -12.60 -2.49
CA PRO A 21 -19.15 -12.68 -1.15
C PRO A 21 -18.11 -12.81 -0.03
N ASP A 22 -16.90 -13.29 -0.32
CA ASP A 22 -15.84 -13.50 0.67
C ASP A 22 -14.91 -12.28 0.83
N VAL A 23 -15.05 -11.26 -0.02
CA VAL A 23 -14.17 -10.07 0.02
C VAL A 23 -14.59 -9.14 1.15
N SER A 24 -13.95 -9.23 2.30
CA SER A 24 -14.16 -8.27 3.39
C SER A 24 -13.65 -6.85 3.06
N SER A 25 -14.11 -5.85 3.81
CA SER A 25 -13.51 -4.50 3.74
C SER A 25 -12.02 -4.53 4.09
N HIS A 26 -11.58 -5.48 4.93
CA HIS A 26 -10.19 -5.65 5.30
C HIS A 26 -9.33 -6.19 4.15
N SER A 27 -9.81 -7.19 3.39
CA SER A 27 -9.10 -7.70 2.21
C SER A 27 -9.07 -6.68 1.07
N PHE A 28 -10.15 -5.90 0.89
CA PHE A 28 -10.14 -4.77 -0.04
C PHE A 28 -9.10 -3.72 0.36
N ARG A 29 -9.05 -3.37 1.66
CA ARG A 29 -8.03 -2.46 2.21
C ARG A 29 -6.60 -2.95 1.96
N LYS A 30 -6.32 -4.25 2.11
CA LYS A 30 -5.03 -4.85 1.76
C LYS A 30 -4.70 -4.68 0.28
N THR A 31 -5.67 -4.93 -0.60
CA THR A 31 -5.50 -4.77 -2.05
C THR A 31 -5.11 -3.34 -2.42
N VAL A 32 -5.81 -2.34 -1.87
CA VAL A 32 -5.49 -0.93 -2.08
C VAL A 32 -4.06 -0.62 -1.63
N ALA A 33 -3.64 -1.15 -0.49
CA ALA A 33 -2.29 -0.90 0.03
C ALA A 33 -1.20 -1.54 -0.84
N THR A 34 -1.43 -2.75 -1.36
CA THR A 34 -0.53 -3.40 -2.33
C THR A 34 -0.39 -2.58 -3.61
N LEU A 35 -1.50 -2.08 -4.17
CA LEU A 35 -1.44 -1.23 -5.37
C LEU A 35 -0.66 0.08 -5.15
N ILE A 36 -0.74 0.65 -3.95
CA ILE A 36 0.04 1.83 -3.57
C ILE A 36 1.53 1.49 -3.48
N ASP A 37 1.88 0.35 -2.89
CA ASP A 37 3.26 -0.13 -2.81
C ASP A 37 3.84 -0.41 -4.21
N ASP A 38 3.11 -1.16 -5.03
CA ASP A 38 3.51 -1.54 -6.39
C ASP A 38 3.69 -0.34 -7.32
N SER A 39 2.97 0.77 -7.05
CA SER A 39 3.14 2.02 -7.79
C SER A 39 4.30 2.90 -7.29
N GLY A 40 5.08 2.41 -6.31
CA GLY A 40 6.24 3.10 -5.76
C GLY A 40 5.89 4.34 -4.94
N LEU A 41 4.62 4.47 -4.51
CA LEU A 41 4.18 5.60 -3.70
C LEU A 41 4.72 5.48 -2.27
N SER A 42 5.02 6.64 -1.68
CA SER A 42 5.58 6.65 -0.33
C SER A 42 4.62 6.08 0.72
N ALA A 43 5.20 5.55 1.79
CA ALA A 43 4.45 5.07 2.95
C ALA A 43 3.54 6.13 3.59
N ARG A 44 3.94 7.40 3.49
CA ARG A 44 3.16 8.55 3.97
C ARG A 44 1.85 8.65 3.20
N VAL A 45 1.90 8.58 1.87
CA VAL A 45 0.73 8.61 0.99
C VAL A 45 -0.18 7.41 1.27
N GLY A 46 0.41 6.22 1.39
CA GLY A 46 -0.36 5.02 1.78
C GLY A 46 -1.02 5.16 3.15
N ALA A 47 -0.33 5.72 4.14
CA ALA A 47 -0.88 5.96 5.47
C ALA A 47 -2.04 6.95 5.46
N ASP A 48 -1.94 8.03 4.69
CA ASP A 48 -3.00 9.04 4.59
C ASP A 48 -4.26 8.44 3.92
N GLN A 49 -4.10 7.67 2.84
CA GLN A 49 -5.20 6.95 2.19
C GLN A 49 -5.86 5.91 3.10
N LEU A 50 -5.05 5.22 3.90
CA LEU A 50 -5.52 4.19 4.80
C LEU A 50 -6.05 4.79 6.13
N GLY A 51 -5.79 6.06 6.44
CA GLY A 51 -6.15 6.65 7.74
C GLY A 51 -5.30 6.11 8.90
N HIS A 52 -4.05 5.74 8.62
CA HIS A 52 -3.09 5.34 9.65
C HIS A 52 -2.48 6.57 10.33
N ALA A 53 -2.53 6.62 11.66
CA ALA A 53 -1.93 7.72 12.43
C ALA A 53 -0.38 7.78 12.31
N ARG A 54 0.27 6.66 11.96
CA ARG A 54 1.73 6.56 11.82
C ARG A 54 2.07 5.86 10.50
N PRO A 55 2.92 6.46 9.64
CA PRO A 55 3.34 5.83 8.38
C PRO A 55 4.05 4.48 8.53
N SER A 56 4.71 4.25 9.68
CA SER A 56 5.38 2.98 9.97
C SER A 56 4.41 1.80 9.93
N MET A 57 3.13 1.97 10.32
CA MET A 57 2.14 0.88 10.20
C MET A 57 1.91 0.46 8.75
N THR A 58 1.95 1.41 7.81
CA THR A 58 1.85 1.10 6.38
C THR A 58 3.09 0.35 5.90
N GLN A 59 4.29 0.82 6.27
CA GLN A 59 5.55 0.16 5.92
C GLN A 59 5.63 -1.26 6.48
N ASP A 60 5.21 -1.46 7.72
CA ASP A 60 5.37 -2.73 8.42
C ASP A 60 4.37 -3.79 7.99
N VAL A 61 3.13 -3.39 7.69
CA VAL A 61 2.02 -4.32 7.46
C VAL A 61 1.69 -4.49 5.98
N TYR A 62 1.92 -3.46 5.16
CA TYR A 62 1.37 -3.42 3.81
C TYR A 62 2.40 -3.26 2.69
N MET A 63 3.62 -2.80 2.99
CA MET A 63 4.67 -2.67 1.99
C MET A 63 5.52 -3.94 1.91
N SER A 64 5.83 -4.37 0.70
CA SER A 64 6.65 -5.53 0.44
C SER A 64 8.09 -5.29 0.93
N ARG A 65 8.74 -6.36 1.42
CA ARG A 65 10.10 -6.34 1.93
C ARG A 65 10.98 -7.27 1.10
N GLY A 66 12.29 -7.00 1.06
CA GLY A 66 13.26 -7.86 0.38
C GLY A 66 13.30 -7.74 -1.15
N GLN A 67 12.72 -6.66 -1.69
CA GLN A 67 12.89 -6.29 -3.10
C GLN A 67 14.35 -5.89 -3.36
N VAL A 68 14.89 -6.33 -4.50
CA VAL A 68 16.22 -5.90 -4.94
C VAL A 68 16.08 -4.57 -5.67
N HIS A 69 16.72 -3.53 -5.15
CA HIS A 69 16.70 -2.20 -5.76
C HIS A 69 18.05 -1.91 -6.42
N THR A 70 18.14 -2.13 -7.73
CA THR A 70 19.38 -1.92 -8.51
C THR A 70 19.79 -0.44 -8.51
N GLU A 71 18.82 0.47 -8.38
CA GLU A 71 19.03 1.90 -8.25
C GLU A 71 19.84 2.25 -7.00
N VAL A 72 19.63 1.51 -5.89
CA VAL A 72 20.43 1.68 -4.67
C VAL A 72 21.89 1.30 -4.94
N ALA A 73 22.13 0.21 -5.68
CA ALA A 73 23.48 -0.16 -6.09
C ALA A 73 24.13 0.93 -6.96
N GLN A 74 23.40 1.49 -7.92
CA GLN A 74 23.91 2.59 -8.76
C GLN A 74 24.25 3.86 -7.97
N VAL A 75 23.39 4.25 -7.01
CA VAL A 75 23.66 5.39 -6.12
C VAL A 75 24.90 5.13 -5.27
N LEU A 76 25.05 3.90 -4.76
CA LEU A 76 26.24 3.51 -4.01
C LEU A 76 27.49 3.50 -4.89
N ASP A 77 27.44 3.00 -6.12
CA ASP A 77 28.57 3.02 -7.05
C ASP A 77 29.02 4.45 -7.37
N GLN A 78 28.07 5.37 -7.56
CA GLN A 78 28.36 6.79 -7.75
C GLN A 78 28.96 7.45 -6.51
N ALA A 79 28.44 7.13 -5.32
CA ALA A 79 28.89 7.71 -4.06
C ALA A 79 30.24 7.14 -3.60
N ILE A 80 30.50 5.86 -3.85
CA ILE A 80 31.73 5.15 -3.49
C ILE A 80 32.81 5.38 -4.54
N GLY A 81 32.42 5.70 -5.79
CA GLY A 81 33.23 6.25 -6.86
C GLY A 81 34.70 5.97 -6.64
N ILE A 82 35.12 4.71 -6.84
CA ILE A 82 36.52 4.33 -6.86
C ILE A 82 37.18 5.37 -7.75
N SER A 83 37.99 6.21 -7.12
CA SER A 83 38.91 7.12 -7.77
C SER A 83 39.95 6.23 -8.46
N GLY A 84 39.55 5.63 -9.57
CA GLY A 84 40.43 4.95 -10.49
C GLY A 84 40.87 5.98 -11.51
N GLU A 85 42.13 6.38 -11.38
CA GLU A 85 42.92 6.88 -12.51
C GLU A 85 42.74 6.01 -13.77
#